data_AF-A0A6P1XXD3-F1
#
_entry.id   AF-A0A6P1XXD3-F1
#
_cell.length_a   1.000
_cell.length_b   1.000
_cell.length_c   1.000
_cell.angle_alpha   90.00
_cell.angle_beta   90.00
_cell.angle_gamma   90.00
#
_symmetry.space_group_name_H-M   'P 1'
#
loop_
_entity.id
_entity.type
_entity.pdbx_description
1 polymer ?
#
loop_
_entity_poly.entity_id
_entity_poly.type
_entity_poly.pdbx_seq_one_letter_code
_entity_poly.pdbx_strand_id
1 'polypeptide(L)' 'MPRPTTKADLIQAANEQFAKLWTLIGEMSDEELFSKGVFDWTGTTTLGSYCVSATSSHYNWAFKDIKKALKKYRAR' A
#
# COMPACT_ATOMS: atom_id res chain seq x y z
N MET A 1 -5.61 16.59 -4.57
CA MET A 1 -6.83 16.23 -3.82
C MET A 1 -6.75 16.80 -2.42
N PRO A 2 -7.84 17.35 -1.84
CA PRO A 2 -7.85 17.79 -0.45
C PRO A 2 -7.53 16.60 0.47
N ARG A 3 -6.72 16.84 1.51
CA ARG A 3 -6.34 15.81 2.47
C ARG A 3 -7.57 15.43 3.32
N PRO A 4 -7.92 14.14 3.45
CA PRO A 4 -9.00 13.72 4.35
C PRO A 4 -8.69 14.13 5.80
N THR A 5 -9.65 14.73 6.49
CA THR A 5 -9.47 15.22 7.88
C THR A 5 -10.34 14.49 8.89
N THR A 6 -11.34 13.72 8.46
CA THR A 6 -12.15 12.88 9.35
C THR A 6 -11.77 11.41 9.23
N LYS A 7 -12.08 10.62 10.27
CA LYS A 7 -11.87 9.16 10.25
C LYS A 7 -12.64 8.50 9.10
N ALA A 8 -13.87 8.93 8.84
CA ALA A 8 -14.70 8.38 7.78
C ALA A 8 -14.06 8.64 6.41
N ASP A 9 -13.63 9.88 6.16
CA ASP A 9 -12.99 10.25 4.89
C ASP A 9 -11.66 9.52 4.69
N LEU A 10 -10.87 9.35 5.77
CA LEU A 10 -9.62 8.58 5.72
C LEU A 10 -9.86 7.12 5.33
N ILE A 11 -10.88 6.48 5.91
CA ILE A 11 -11.24 5.09 5.60
C ILE A 11 -11.74 4.97 4.17
N GLN A 12 -12.62 5.88 3.74
CA GLN A 12 -13.13 5.91 2.38
C GLN A 12 -11.99 6.07 1.37
N ALA A 13 -11.14 7.08 1.56
CA ALA A 13 -10.00 7.33 0.67
C ALA A 13 -9.05 6.12 0.63
N ALA A 14 -8.76 5.49 1.78
CA ALA A 14 -7.90 4.30 1.82
C ALA A 14 -8.50 3.13 1.02
N ASN A 15 -9.80 2.84 1.18
CA ASN A 15 -10.48 1.77 0.45
C ASN A 15 -10.52 2.04 -1.06
N GLU A 16 -10.83 3.27 -1.47
CA GLU A 16 -10.86 3.65 -2.88
C GLU A 16 -9.48 3.53 -3.55
N GLN A 17 -8.42 4.00 -2.87
CA GLN A 17 -7.06 3.87 -3.40
C GLN A 17 -6.59 2.41 -3.44
N PHE A 18 -6.95 1.62 -2.42
CA PHE A 18 -6.63 0.19 -2.40
C PHE A 18 -7.31 -0.57 -3.54
N ALA A 19 -8.58 -0.27 -3.84
CA ALA A 19 -9.28 -0.87 -4.97
C ALA A 19 -8.60 -0.52 -6.30
N LYS A 20 -8.29 0.77 -6.52
CA LYS A 20 -7.58 1.24 -7.73
C LYS A 20 -6.22 0.57 -7.91
N LEU A 21 -5.47 0.44 -6.82
CA LEU A 21 -4.19 -0.25 -6.81
C LEU A 21 -4.33 -1.73 -7.21
N TRP A 22 -5.32 -2.45 -6.66
CA TRP A 22 -5.55 -3.85 -7.02
C TRP A 22 -5.96 -4.04 -8.47
N THR A 23 -6.82 -3.16 -8.99
CA THR A 23 -7.15 -3.16 -10.42
C THR A 23 -5.91 -2.94 -11.26
N LEU A 24 -5.09 -1.93 -10.94
CA LEU A 24 -3.86 -1.63 -11.67
C LEU A 24 -2.88 -2.81 -11.67
N ILE A 25 -2.65 -3.45 -10.52
CA ILE A 25 -1.77 -4.62 -10.44
C ILE A 25 -2.35 -5.80 -11.21
N GLY A 26 -3.67 -5.98 -11.19
CA GLY A 26 -4.35 -7.07 -11.92
C GLY A 26 -4.35 -6.91 -13.45
N GLU A 27 -4.10 -5.70 -13.95
CA GLU A 27 -3.96 -5.41 -15.39
C GLU A 27 -2.54 -5.66 -15.91
N MET A 28 -1.57 -5.87 -15.03
CA MET A 28 -0.16 -6.11 -15.40
C MET A 28 0.09 -7.58 -15.75
N SER A 29 0.96 -7.84 -16.71
CA SER A 29 1.39 -9.19 -17.06
C SER A 29 2.41 -9.77 -16.07
N ASP A 30 2.59 -11.09 -16.10
CA ASP A 30 3.62 -11.76 -15.30
C ASP A 30 5.03 -11.26 -15.67
N GLU A 31 5.29 -10.99 -16.94
CA GLU A 31 6.56 -10.40 -17.39
C GLU A 31 6.77 -9.02 -16.76
N GLU A 32 5.76 -8.17 -16.79
CA GLU A 32 5.81 -6.82 -16.19
C GLU A 32 6.04 -6.87 -14.67
N LEU A 33 5.38 -7.80 -13.97
CA LEU A 33 5.47 -7.92 -12.52
C LEU A 33 6.76 -8.59 -12.04
N PHE A 34 7.25 -9.60 -12.76
CA PHE A 34 8.28 -10.50 -12.26
C PHE A 34 9.61 -10.45 -13.02
N SER A 35 9.70 -9.71 -14.13
CA SER A 35 10.97 -9.50 -14.84
C SER A 35 11.65 -8.20 -14.41
N LYS A 36 12.98 -8.17 -14.53
CA LYS A 36 13.79 -6.96 -14.29
C LYS A 36 13.98 -6.19 -15.59
N GLY A 37 14.13 -4.87 -15.49
CA GLY A 37 14.43 -4.03 -16.66
C GLY A 37 13.25 -3.82 -17.61
N VAL A 38 12.04 -4.24 -17.25
CA VAL A 38 10.81 -3.91 -18.01
C VAL A 38 10.46 -2.43 -17.88
N PHE A 39 10.71 -1.85 -16.70
CA PHE A 39 10.50 -0.44 -16.43
C PHE A 39 11.81 0.18 -15.92
N ASP A 40 12.32 1.20 -16.62
CA ASP A 40 13.61 1.83 -16.31
C ASP A 40 13.73 2.31 -14.85
N TRP A 41 12.62 2.79 -14.28
CA TRP A 41 12.58 3.33 -12.93
C TRP A 41 12.66 2.26 -11.82
N THR A 42 12.42 0.98 -12.12
CA THR A 42 12.53 -0.09 -11.10
C THR A 42 13.98 -0.51 -10.85
N GLY A 43 14.92 -0.06 -11.70
CA GLY A 43 16.35 -0.32 -11.58
C GLY A 43 16.66 -1.83 -11.53
N THR A 44 17.22 -2.30 -10.41
CA THR A 44 17.63 -3.71 -10.24
C THR A 44 16.52 -4.61 -9.66
N THR A 45 15.35 -4.04 -9.36
CA THR A 45 14.21 -4.72 -8.74
C THR A 45 13.09 -4.99 -9.74
N THR A 46 12.20 -5.92 -9.41
CA THR A 46 10.99 -6.19 -10.21
C THR A 46 9.85 -5.28 -9.76
N LEU A 47 8.91 -4.96 -10.65
CA LEU A 47 7.74 -4.17 -10.29
C LEU A 47 6.94 -4.82 -9.15
N GLY A 48 6.76 -6.14 -9.18
CA GLY A 48 6.08 -6.89 -8.13
C GLY A 48 6.74 -6.72 -6.76
N SER A 49 8.08 -6.68 -6.69
CA SER A 49 8.79 -6.42 -5.43
C SER A 49 8.56 -4.99 -4.91
N TYR A 50 8.47 -4.02 -5.81
CA TYR A 50 8.10 -2.65 -5.45
C TYR A 50 6.66 -2.59 -4.93
N CYS A 51 5.71 -3.25 -5.60
CA CYS A 51 4.32 -3.36 -5.15
C CYS A 51 4.22 -3.96 -3.75
N VAL A 52 4.91 -5.08 -3.47
CA VAL A 52 4.94 -5.70 -2.13
C VAL A 52 5.52 -4.76 -1.08
N SER A 53 6.60 -4.05 -1.42
CA SER A 53 7.24 -3.08 -0.53
C SER A 53 6.29 -1.94 -0.21
N ALA A 54 5.73 -1.27 -1.22
CA ALA A 54 4.90 -0.08 -1.07
C ALA A 54 3.50 -0.36 -0.50
N THR A 55 3.05 -1.62 -0.45
CA THR A 55 1.66 -1.97 -0.09
C THR A 55 1.60 -2.85 1.16
N SER A 56 1.60 -4.18 1.02
CA SER A 56 1.42 -5.15 2.09
C SER A 56 2.41 -4.96 3.23
N SER A 57 3.66 -4.62 2.93
CA SER A 57 4.70 -4.36 3.94
C SER A 57 4.39 -3.11 4.78
N HIS A 58 3.93 -2.03 4.13
CA HIS A 58 3.51 -0.81 4.82
C HIS A 58 2.23 -1.01 5.64
N TYR A 59 1.25 -1.76 5.12
CA TYR A 59 0.04 -2.09 5.88
C TYR A 59 0.34 -2.91 7.13
N ASN A 60 1.27 -3.86 7.05
CA ASN A 60 1.71 -4.63 8.20
C ASN A 60 2.34 -3.75 9.28
N TRP A 61 3.16 -2.78 8.89
CA TRP A 61 3.75 -1.82 9.83
C TRP A 61 2.68 -0.90 10.43
N ALA A 62 1.82 -0.28 9.61
CA ALA A 62 0.76 0.61 10.06
C ALA A 62 -0.18 -0.07 11.07
N PHE A 63 -0.53 -1.34 10.82
CA PHE A 63 -1.35 -2.13 11.74
C PHE A 63 -0.69 -2.35 13.09
N LYS A 64 0.62 -2.63 13.12
CA LYS A 64 1.39 -2.77 14.37
C LYS A 64 1.38 -1.46 15.16
N ASP A 65 1.57 -0.34 14.49
CA ASP A 65 1.60 0.99 15.11
C ASP A 65 0.23 1.38 15.69
N ILE A 66 -0.85 1.16 14.93
CA ILE A 66 -2.23 1.37 15.41
C ILE A 66 -2.50 0.52 16.66
N LYS A 67 -2.13 -0.77 16.64
CA LYS A 67 -2.29 -1.66 17.80
C LYS A 67 -1.53 -1.15 19.02
N LYS A 68 -0.29 -0.69 18.83
CA LYS A 68 0.55 -0.13 19.92
C LYS A 68 -0.09 1.13 20.52
N ALA A 69 -0.58 2.04 19.67
CA ALA A 69 -1.28 3.25 20.11
C ALA A 69 -2.56 2.92 20.88
N LEU A 70 -3.39 1.99 20.37
CA LEU A 70 -4.61 1.55 21.03
C LEU A 70 -4.35 0.90 22.39
N LYS A 71 -3.30 0.07 22.50
CA LYS A 71 -2.90 -0.52 23.79
C LYS A 71 -2.55 0.57 24.81
N LYS A 72 -1.78 1.58 24.40
CA LYS A 72 -1.42 2.71 25.26
C LYS A 72 -2.63 3.55 25.67
N TYR A 73 -3.57 3.78 24.76
CA TYR A 73 -4.80 4.53 25.05
C TYR A 73 -5.69 3.80 26.06
N ARG A 74 -5.88 2.49 25.91
CA ARG A 74 -6.73 1.67 26.79
C ARG A 74 -6.16 1.43 28.19
N ALA A 75 -4.85 1.62 28.36
CA ALA A 75 -4.17 1.49 29.64
C ALA A 75 -4.16 2.79 30.45
N ARG A 76 -4.69 3.88 29.89
CA ARG A 76 -4.98 5.14 30.58
C ARG A 76 -6.39 5.09 31.12
#